data_AF-A0A849E270-F1
#
_entry.id   AF-A0A849E270-F1
#
_cell.length_a   1.000
_cell.length_b   1.000
_cell.length_c   1.000
_cell.angle_alpha   90.00
_cell.angle_beta   90.00
_cell.angle_gamma   90.00
#
_symmetry.space_group_name_H-M   'P 1'
#
loop_
_entity.id
_entity.type
_entity.pdbx_description
1 polymer ?
#
loop_
_entity_poly.entity_id
_entity_poly.type
_entity_poly.pdbx_seq_one_letter_code
_entity_poly.pdbx_strand_id
1 'polypeptide(L)' 'LNKIIPISQSALSQHLAALRQAGLVETRRMSQTIYYSISSDACAAIIHALKEHYCDM' A
#
# COMPACT_ATOMS: atom_id res chain seq x y z
N LEU A 1 3.31 -0.93 8.93
CA LEU A 1 1.95 -0.63 8.40
C LEU A 1 0.90 -0.61 9.50
N ASN A 2 0.64 -1.71 10.21
CA ASN A 2 -0.44 -1.74 11.23
C ASN A 2 -0.30 -0.70 12.38
N LYS A 3 0.91 -0.19 12.66
CA LYS A 3 1.13 0.85 13.68
C LYS A 3 0.70 2.26 13.26
N ILE A 4 0.59 2.53 11.96
CA ILE A 4 0.32 3.87 11.40
C ILE A 4 -1.04 3.96 10.71
N ILE A 5 -1.74 2.83 10.57
CA ILE A 5 -3.08 2.77 9.97
C ILE A 5 -4.03 2.24 11.06
N PRO A 6 -5.07 2.99 11.46
CA PRO A 6 -5.95 2.62 12.57
C PRO A 6 -7.00 1.58 12.13
N ILE A 7 -6.55 0.41 11.65
CA ILE A 7 -7.40 -0.74 11.32
C ILE A 7 -6.86 -2.01 11.97
N SER A 8 -7.67 -3.07 12.03
CA SER A 8 -7.21 -4.36 12.53
C SER A 8 -6.17 -4.99 11.60
N GLN A 9 -5.32 -5.86 12.16
CA GLN A 9 -4.32 -6.58 11.37
C GLN A 9 -4.97 -7.46 10.29
N SER A 10 -6.13 -8.07 10.58
CA SER A 10 -6.86 -8.89 9.61
C SER A 10 -7.41 -8.07 8.45
N ALA A 11 -7.99 -6.89 8.73
CA ALA A 11 -8.48 -5.98 7.70
C ALA A 11 -7.33 -5.46 6.83
N LEU A 12 -6.21 -5.06 7.43
CA LEU A 12 -5.01 -4.65 6.70
C LEU A 12 -4.50 -5.77 5.78
N SER A 13 -4.43 -7.01 6.28
CA SER A 13 -4.00 -8.17 5.49
C SER A 13 -4.91 -8.41 4.28
N GLN A 14 -6.24 -8.31 4.47
CA GLN A 14 -7.21 -8.45 3.39
C GLN A 14 -7.06 -7.37 2.32
N HIS A 15 -6.91 -6.10 2.72
CA HIS A 15 -6.66 -5.00 1.76
C HIS A 15 -5.37 -5.22 0.97
N LEU A 16 -4.27 -5.59 1.64
CA LEU A 16 -2.99 -5.85 0.97
C LEU A 16 -3.07 -7.04 0.02
N ALA A 17 -3.86 -8.07 0.35
CA ALA A 17 -4.09 -9.20 -0.54
C ALA A 17 -4.85 -8.77 -1.80
N ALA A 18 -5.90 -7.95 -1.66
CA ALA A 18 -6.67 -7.41 -2.78
C ALA A 18 -5.81 -6.52 -3.70
N LEU A 19 -5.02 -5.60 -3.12
CA LEU A 19 -4.11 -4.73 -3.89
C LEU A 19 -3.06 -5.53 -4.66
N ARG A 20 -2.53 -6.61 -4.07
CA ARG A 20 -1.58 -7.50 -4.74
C ARG A 20 -2.24 -8.28 -5.87
N GLN A 21 -3.45 -8.81 -5.67
CA GLN A 21 -4.21 -9.50 -6.71
C GLN A 21 -4.53 -8.59 -7.89
N ALA A 22 -4.75 -7.30 -7.63
CA ALA A 22 -4.97 -6.29 -8.65
C ALA A 22 -3.68 -5.76 -9.33
N GLY A 23 -2.50 -6.25 -8.93
CA GLY A 23 -1.21 -5.81 -9.49
C GLY A 23 -0.79 -4.38 -9.15
N LEU A 24 -1.43 -3.77 -8.13
CA LEU A 24 -1.17 -2.39 -7.72
C LEU A 24 0.03 -2.28 -6.76
N VAL A 25 0.29 -3.35 -6.00
CA VAL A 25 1.44 -3.44 -5.10
C VAL A 25 2.19 -4.75 -5.31
N GLU A 26 3.49 -4.70 -5.08
CA GLU A 26 4.37 -5.85 -5.01
C GLU A 26 4.85 -6.09 -3.59
N THR A 27 5.42 -7.27 -3.35
CA THR A 27 5.93 -7.67 -2.04
C THR A 27 7.37 -8.14 -2.12
N ARG A 28 8.20 -7.70 -1.18
CA ARG A 28 9.55 -8.23 -0.96
C ARG A 28 9.65 -8.79 0.45
N ARG A 29 10.04 -10.05 0.59
CA ARG A 29 10.29 -10.68 1.89
C ARG A 29 11.75 -10.51 2.30
N MET A 30 11.99 -10.08 3.53
CA MET A 30 13.31 -10.03 4.15
C MET A 30 13.20 -10.64 5.55
N SER A 31 13.80 -11.83 5.72
CA SER A 31 13.62 -12.66 6.92
C SER A 31 12.12 -12.89 7.21
N GLN A 32 11.65 -12.52 8.40
CA GLN A 32 10.27 -12.67 8.84
C GLN A 32 9.37 -11.49 8.44
N THR A 33 9.91 -10.45 7.78
CA THR A 33 9.17 -9.23 7.44
C THR A 33 8.84 -9.17 5.96
N ILE A 34 7.60 -8.80 5.65
CA ILE A 34 7.14 -8.55 4.28
C ILE A 34 7.03 -7.03 4.08
N TYR A 35 7.72 -6.53 3.07
CA TYR A 35 7.68 -5.14 2.62
C TYR A 35 6.76 -5.04 1.41
N TYR A 36 6.05 -3.92 1.28
CA TYR A 36 5.14 -3.61 0.19
C TYR A 36 5.60 -2.34 -0.52
N SER A 37 5.54 -2.32 -1.85
CA SER A 37 5.79 -1.14 -2.69
C SER A 37 4.74 -1.04 -3.79
N ILE A 38 4.50 0.17 -4.30
CA ILE A 38 3.65 0.38 -5.48
C ILE A 38 4.37 -0.19 -6.69
N SER A 39 3.68 -1.02 -7.47
CA SER A 39 4.23 -1.67 -8.67
C SER A 39 3.65 -1.14 -9.98
N SER A 40 2.62 -0.29 -9.92
CA SER A 40 1.93 0.26 -11.09
C SER A 40 2.21 1.75 -11.24
N ASP A 41 2.74 2.16 -12.39
CA ASP A 41 2.97 3.57 -12.72
C ASP A 41 1.67 4.38 -12.71
N ALA A 42 0.57 3.79 -13.17
CA ALA A 42 -0.75 4.41 -13.12
C ALA A 42 -1.22 4.64 -11.68
N CYS A 43 -1.03 3.65 -10.80
CA CYS A 43 -1.32 3.79 -9.37
C CYS A 43 -0.45 4.88 -8.73
N ALA A 44 0.84 4.92 -9.07
CA ALA A 44 1.76 5.93 -8.57
C ALA A 44 1.35 7.34 -9.01
N ALA A 45 0.94 7.53 -10.26
CA ALA A 45 0.47 8.82 -10.78
C ALA A 45 -0.78 9.32 -10.04
N ILE A 46 -1.76 8.44 -9.79
CA ILE A 46 -2.97 8.78 -9.04
C ILE A 46 -2.62 9.16 -7.60
N ILE A 47 -1.78 8.36 -6.93
CA ILE A 47 -1.34 8.66 -5.56
C ILE A 47 -0.57 9.98 -5.50
N HIS A 48 0.24 10.29 -6.50
CA HIS A 48 0.96 11.56 -6.57
C HIS A 48 0.00 12.75 -6.72
N ALA A 49 -0.99 12.66 -7.61
CA ALA A 49 -2.01 13.69 -7.77
C ALA A 49 -2.83 13.88 -6.48
N LEU A 50 -3.22 12.80 -5.80
CA LEU A 50 -3.89 12.88 -4.50
C LEU A 50 -3.00 13.55 -3.45
N LYS A 51 -1.72 13.20 -3.42
CA LYS A 51 -0.77 13.79 -2.49
C LYS A 51 -0.63 15.30 -2.71
N GLU A 52 -0.51 15.73 -3.97
CA GLU A 52 -0.40 17.15 -4.35
C GLU A 52 -1.62 17.97 -3.91
N HIS A 53 -2.83 17.39 -3.96
CA HIS A 53 -4.04 18.12 -3.63
C HIS A 53 -4.51 17.98 -2.18
N TYR A 54 -4.11 16.92 -1.47
CA TYR A 54 -4.70 16.57 -0.16
C TYR A 54 -3.69 16.35 0.97
N CYS A 55 -2.38 16.29 0.69
CA CYS A 55 -1.36 16.05 1.73
C CYS A 55 -0.57 17.30 2.15
N ASP A 56 -0.95 18.48 1.68
CA ASP A 56 -0.45 19.76 2.19
C ASP A 56 -1.32 20.25 3.36
N MET A 57 -1.11 19.64 4.53
CA MET A 57 -1.47 20.18 5.85
C MET A 57 -0.72 19.45 6.97
#